data_AF-A0A7L2ECT0-F1
#
_entry.id   AF-A0A7L2ECT0-F1
#
_cell.length_a   1.000
_cell.length_b   1.000
_cell.length_c   1.000
_cell.angle_alpha   90.00
_cell.angle_beta   90.00
_cell.angle_gamma   90.00
#
_symmetry.space_group_name_H-M   'P 1'
#
loop_
_entity.id
_entity.type
_entity.pdbx_description
1 polymer ?
#
loop_
_entity_poly.entity_id
_entity_poly.type
_entity_poly.pdbx_seq_one_letter_code
_entity_poly.pdbx_strand_id
1 'polypeptide(L)'
;MGALQPGLPSLAMLPQKWPLLIIDLKDCFVTIPKASFNQFEAARMAHRQFHQNAKGLRRQFSLLVYEAQGIVKACPQCSHH
;
A
#
# COMPACT_ATOMS: atom_id res chain seq x y z
N MET A 1 7.75 -5.72 -39.56
CA MET A 1 8.33 -4.39 -39.33
C MET A 1 7.79 -3.88 -37.99
N GLY A 2 8.45 -4.22 -36.88
CA GLY A 2 8.01 -3.82 -35.53
C GLY A 2 8.51 -2.41 -35.19
N ALA A 3 7.70 -1.63 -34.48
CA ALA A 3 8.03 -0.26 -34.11
C ALA A 3 9.20 -0.20 -33.09
N LEU A 4 10.23 0.59 -33.41
CA LEU A 4 11.28 0.98 -32.47
C LEU A 4 10.64 1.81 -31.36
N GLN A 5 10.72 1.36 -30.11
CA GLN A 5 10.27 2.15 -28.94
C GLN A 5 11.22 3.36 -28.77
N PRO A 6 10.76 4.60 -29.00
CA PRO A 6 11.54 5.80 -28.74
C PRO A 6 11.26 6.22 -27.30
N GLY A 7 12.20 5.99 -26.38
CA GLY A 7 11.97 6.40 -24.99
C GLY A 7 13.03 6.02 -23.97
N LEU A 8 13.98 5.14 -24.29
CA LEU A 8 15.13 4.94 -23.41
C LEU A 8 16.20 5.99 -23.72
N PRO A 9 16.59 6.85 -22.75
CA PRO A 9 17.75 7.71 -22.94
C PRO A 9 18.95 6.81 -23.23
N SER A 10 19.70 7.14 -24.27
CA SER A 10 20.96 6.47 -24.60
C SER A 10 21.84 6.42 -23.35
N LEU A 11 22.44 5.26 -23.06
CA LEU A 11 23.38 5.05 -21.95
C LEU A 11 24.52 6.10 -21.90
N ALA A 12 24.77 6.79 -23.01
CA ALA A 12 25.71 7.91 -23.11
C ALA A 12 25.27 9.20 -22.37
N MET A 13 24.02 9.33 -21.91
CA MET A 13 23.54 10.47 -21.13
C MET A 13 23.79 10.36 -19.62
N LEU A 14 24.35 9.24 -19.14
CA LEU A 14 24.76 9.11 -17.74
C LEU A 14 26.09 9.87 -17.54
N PRO A 15 26.14 10.94 -16.72
CA PRO A 15 27.36 11.73 -16.57
C PRO A 15 28.44 10.90 -15.87
N GLN A 16 29.66 10.85 -16.43
CA GLN A 16 30.76 9.96 -16.00
C GLN A 16 31.32 10.21 -14.57
N LYS A 17 30.75 11.14 -13.80
CA LYS A 17 31.15 11.48 -12.43
C LYS A 17 30.05 11.29 -11.39
N TRP A 18 28.95 10.64 -11.73
CA TRP A 18 27.94 10.29 -10.74
C TRP A 18 28.39 9.04 -9.98
N PRO A 19 28.36 9.05 -8.63
CA PRO A 19 28.55 7.81 -7.88
C PRO A 19 27.42 6.86 -8.27
N LEU A 20 27.77 5.79 -8.98
CA LEU A 20 26.83 4.75 -9.39
C LEU A 20 26.37 4.00 -8.13
N LEU A 21 25.27 4.46 -7.55
CA LEU A 21 24.56 3.71 -6.52
C LEU A 21 23.76 2.63 -7.25
N ILE A 22 24.34 1.44 -7.37
CA ILE A 22 23.62 0.25 -7.82
C ILE A 22 22.70 -0.14 -6.66
N ILE A 23 21.48 0.42 -6.69
CA ILE A 23 20.42 -0.03 -5.79
C ILE A 23 19.94 -1.36 -6.37
N ASP A 24 20.22 -2.44 -5.67
CA ASP A 24 19.73 -3.77 -6.05
C ASP A 24 18.20 -3.73 -6.14
N LEU A 25 17.67 -3.80 -7.37
CA LEU A 25 16.24 -3.77 -7.62
C LEU A 25 15.56 -5.07 -7.16
N LYS A 26 16.33 -6.15 -6.94
CA LYS A 26 15.82 -7.43 -6.43
C LYS A 26 15.43 -7.32 -4.95
N ASP A 27 16.08 -6.44 -4.18
CA ASP A 27 15.64 -6.05 -2.84
C ASP A 27 14.61 -4.90 -2.85
N CYS A 28 14.59 -4.07 -3.90
CA CYS A 28 13.60 -2.98 -4.03
C CYS A 28 12.23 -3.40 -4.56
N PHE A 29 12.07 -4.65 -5.03
CA PHE A 29 10.75 -5.23 -5.28
C PHE A 29 10.11 -5.86 -4.03
N VAL A 30 10.83 -5.98 -2.91
CA VAL A 30 10.31 -6.54 -1.64
C VAL A 30 10.68 -5.68 -0.43
N THR A 31 11.00 -4.39 -0.64
CA THR A 31 11.18 -3.43 0.46
C THR A 31 10.52 -2.09 0.16
N ILE A 32 9.24 -2.10 -0.25
CA ILE A 32 8.33 -1.21 0.49
C ILE A 32 8.42 -1.78 1.91
N PRO A 33 8.89 -1.05 2.93
CA PRO A 33 8.79 -1.57 4.27
C PRO A 33 7.32 -1.98 4.44
N LYS A 34 7.05 -3.28 4.62
CA LYS A 34 5.87 -3.67 5.38
C LYS A 34 6.16 -3.13 6.77
N ALA A 35 6.03 -1.82 6.92
CA ALA A 35 6.13 -1.10 8.17
C ALA A 35 5.04 -1.73 9.01
N SER A 36 5.40 -2.77 9.77
CA SER A 36 4.58 -3.37 10.82
C SER A 36 3.09 -3.18 10.54
N PHE A 37 2.58 -3.75 9.43
CA PHE A 37 1.27 -3.35 8.91
C PHE A 37 0.23 -3.93 9.85
N ASN A 38 -0.12 -3.15 10.88
CA ASN A 38 -1.13 -3.53 11.82
C ASN A 38 -2.43 -3.58 11.04
N GLN A 39 -2.91 -4.80 10.78
CA GLN A 39 -4.15 -5.04 10.04
C GLN A 39 -5.31 -4.25 10.64
N PHE A 40 -5.28 -4.04 11.96
CA PHE A 40 -6.26 -3.23 12.66
C PHE A 40 -6.20 -1.74 12.27
N GLU A 41 -5.02 -1.15 12.22
CA GLU A 41 -4.84 0.27 11.87
C GLU A 41 -5.15 0.53 10.40
N ALA A 42 -4.73 -0.38 9.52
CA ALA A 42 -5.09 -0.36 8.12
C ALA A 42 -6.60 -0.45 7.89
N ALA A 43 -7.27 -1.37 8.60
CA ALA A 43 -8.72 -1.49 8.56
C ALA A 43 -9.41 -0.22 9.10
N ARG A 44 -8.85 0.41 10.13
CA ARG A 44 -9.37 1.69 10.66
C ARG A 44 -9.26 2.82 9.64
N MET A 45 -8.14 2.92 8.93
CA MET A 45 -7.97 3.90 7.84
C MET A 45 -8.94 3.63 6.69
N ALA A 46 -9.05 2.37 6.24
CA ALA A 46 -9.98 1.99 5.18
C ALA A 46 -11.44 2.26 5.57
N HIS A 47 -11.84 1.95 6.81
CA HIS A 47 -13.17 2.29 7.32
C HIS A 47 -13.38 3.80 7.37
N ARG A 48 -12.39 4.58 7.81
CA ARG A 48 -12.49 6.06 7.82
C ARG A 48 -12.72 6.64 6.43
N GLN A 49 -12.16 6.02 5.40
CA GLN A 49 -12.25 6.51 4.03
C GLN A 49 -13.54 6.05 3.32
N PHE A 50 -13.99 4.83 3.60
CA PHE A 50 -15.05 4.18 2.81
C PHE A 50 -16.25 3.72 3.64
N HIS A 51 -16.26 3.94 4.95
CA HIS A 51 -17.31 3.54 5.91
C HIS A 51 -17.80 2.09 5.72
N GLN A 52 -16.86 1.16 5.45
CA GLN A 52 -17.18 -0.24 5.21
C GLN A 52 -17.77 -0.91 6.47
N ASN A 53 -18.70 -1.84 6.31
CA ASN A 53 -19.24 -2.59 7.44
C ASN A 53 -18.22 -3.59 8.03
N ALA A 54 -18.48 -4.08 9.25
CA ALA A 54 -17.58 -4.98 9.97
C ALA A 54 -17.30 -6.30 9.21
N LYS A 55 -18.28 -6.81 8.45
CA LYS A 55 -18.12 -8.04 7.65
C LYS A 55 -17.12 -7.84 6.50
N GLY A 56 -17.13 -6.66 5.87
CA GLY A 56 -16.16 -6.26 4.85
C GLY A 56 -14.75 -6.16 5.42
N LEU A 57 -14.59 -5.41 6.51
CA LEU A 57 -13.29 -5.25 7.18
C LEU A 57 -12.70 -6.58 7.63
N ARG A 58 -13.52 -7.47 8.20
CA ARG A 58 -13.09 -8.81 8.62
C ARG A 58 -12.52 -9.63 7.47
N ARG A 59 -13.16 -9.59 6.30
CA ARG A 59 -12.76 -10.35 5.12
C ARG A 59 -11.52 -9.75 4.45
N GLN A 60 -11.42 -8.42 4.41
CA GLN A 60 -10.34 -7.72 3.71
C GLN A 60 -9.04 -7.67 4.54
N PHE A 61 -9.14 -7.57 5.86
CA PHE A 61 -8.00 -7.39 6.76
C PHE A 61 -7.81 -8.56 7.73
N SER A 62 -8.49 -9.69 7.50
CA SER A 62 -8.39 -10.91 8.32
C SER A 62 -8.50 -10.66 9.83
N LEU A 63 -9.36 -9.71 10.22
CA LEU A 63 -9.55 -9.33 11.63
C LEU A 63 -10.42 -10.34 12.37
N LEU A 64 -10.37 -10.30 13.70
CA LEU A 64 -11.37 -10.94 14.54
C LEU A 64 -12.69 -10.14 14.48
N VAL A 65 -13.81 -10.81 14.76
CA VAL A 65 -15.15 -10.19 14.69
C VAL A 65 -15.23 -8.98 15.63
N TYR A 66 -14.70 -9.10 16.86
CA TYR A 66 -14.74 -8.01 17.84
C TYR A 66 -13.90 -6.81 17.39
N GLU A 67 -12.79 -7.02 16.70
CA GLU A 67 -11.93 -5.95 16.19
C GLU A 67 -12.64 -5.15 15.10
N ALA A 68 -13.20 -5.85 14.11
CA ALA A 68 -13.95 -5.22 13.03
C ALA A 68 -15.19 -4.47 13.55
N GLN A 69 -15.90 -5.03 14.54
CA GLN A 69 -17.01 -4.35 15.21
C GLN A 69 -16.54 -3.13 16.00
N GLY A 70 -15.39 -3.23 16.69
CA GLY A 70 -14.80 -2.12 17.43
C GLY A 70 -14.51 -0.92 16.53
N ILE A 71 -14.01 -1.16 15.32
CA ILE A 71 -13.75 -0.10 14.33
C ILE A 71 -15.04 0.62 13.93
N VAL A 72 -16.10 -0.13 13.61
CA VAL A 72 -17.39 0.45 13.20
C VAL A 72 -18.07 1.19 14.36
N LYS A 73 -18.06 0.61 15.56
CA LYS A 73 -18.65 1.21 16.77
C LYS A 73 -17.93 2.49 17.20
N ALA A 74 -16.63 2.58 16.97
CA ALA A 74 -15.84 3.77 17.27
C ALA A 74 -16.02 4.90 16.24
N CYS A 75 -16.71 4.65 15.12
CA CYS A 75 -16.96 5.66 14.11
C CYS A 75 -18.17 6.53 14.49
N PRO A 76 -18.03 7.86 14.63
CA PRO A 76 -19.15 8.74 14.99
C PRO A 76 -20.23 8.79 13.90
N GLN A 77 -19.91 8.48 12.64
CA GLN A 77 -20.89 8.47 11.56
C GLN A 77 -21.64 7.14 11.46
N CYS A 78 -21.01 6.03 11.85
CA CYS A 78 -21.60 4.70 11.74
C CYS A 78 -22.18 4.18 13.07
N SER A 79 -21.91 4.83 14.20
CA SER A 79 -22.39 4.40 15.52
C SER A 79 -23.85 4.76 15.80
N HIS A 80 -24.44 5.68 15.04
CA HIS A 80 -25.83 6.12 15.19
C HIS A 80 -26.84 5.34 14.34
N HIS A 81 -26.40 4.27 13.64
CA HIS A 81 -27.22 3.42 12.79
C HIS A 81 -27.09 1.95 13.22
#